data_AF-A0A933ID49-F1
#
_entry.id   AF-A0A933ID49-F1
#
_cell.length_a   1.000
_cell.length_b   1.000
_cell.length_c   1.000
_cell.angle_alpha   90.00
_cell.angle_beta   90.00
_cell.angle_gamma   90.00
#
_symmetry.space_group_name_H-M   'P 1'
#
loop_
_entity.id
_entity.type
_entity.pdbx_description
1 polymer ?
#
loop_
_entity_poly.entity_id
_entity_poly.type
_entity_poly.pdbx_seq_one_letter_code
_entity_poly.pdbx_strand_id
1 'polypeptide(L)'
;AVGFELTQEGRWNFPKLGLALIFLGCVMFGVDILLLALIYDLTAEHAWALMMDAAVWLAIAYLVRSRLVLFLGLIGVVSWFGAEVGYLWGGYWIYLGRPLHFIGLGACLVAIAGIHGWRGQRSFASPYALVGLLLIYLSTLILSIFDVQKGFRAETWTAPLAVWLMLIGPYLFALAALVFIHVRWQRTRMSDPPALVVLFLLALMLLSSVIAWTPGHREFWFILLLTLFASAGIYLGIAWESSVFLNTSIVFFALNVYTRFYEYFWDAMPKSLFFIIGGATLIAGGIWVERVRRRLVQQFAGGTA
;
A
#
# COMPACT_ATOMS: atom_id res chain seq x y z
N ALA A 1 -16.86 23.07 0.45
CA ALA A 1 -15.82 22.71 -0.54
C ALA A 1 -15.18 24.01 -0.98
N VAL A 2 -13.86 24.14 -0.85
CA VAL A 2 -13.16 25.39 -1.19
C VAL A 2 -13.02 25.43 -2.72
N GLY A 3 -13.95 26.10 -3.39
CA GLY A 3 -13.83 26.42 -4.82
C GLY A 3 -13.08 27.73 -4.98
N PHE A 4 -12.17 27.81 -5.94
CA PHE A 4 -11.55 29.08 -6.33
C PHE A 4 -12.52 29.82 -7.25
N GLU A 5 -12.89 31.05 -6.88
CA GLU A 5 -13.60 31.98 -7.75
C GLU A 5 -12.58 32.57 -8.73
N LEU A 6 -12.67 32.17 -10.00
CA LEU A 6 -11.74 32.59 -11.06
C LEU A 6 -12.07 33.99 -11.63
N THR A 7 -13.10 34.66 -11.11
CA THR A 7 -13.54 35.99 -11.55
C THR A 7 -13.98 36.83 -10.35
N GLN A 8 -13.56 38.11 -10.30
CA GLN A 8 -13.92 39.07 -9.24
C GLN A 8 -15.44 39.26 -9.03
N GLU A 9 -16.29 38.80 -9.96
CA GLU A 9 -17.75 38.93 -9.87
C GLU A 9 -18.49 37.77 -9.21
N GLY A 10 -17.82 36.73 -8.69
CA GLY A 10 -18.48 35.63 -7.96
C GLY A 10 -19.53 34.83 -8.76
N ARG A 11 -19.64 35.06 -10.08
CA ARG A 11 -20.70 34.51 -10.94
C ARG A 11 -20.49 33.04 -11.32
N TRP A 12 -19.26 32.53 -11.26
CA TRP A 12 -18.93 31.19 -11.73
C TRP A 12 -18.03 30.45 -10.74
N ASN A 13 -18.65 29.61 -9.90
CA ASN A 13 -17.96 28.73 -8.97
C ASN A 13 -17.68 27.37 -9.63
N PHE A 14 -16.47 27.17 -10.16
CA PHE A 14 -16.02 25.89 -10.75
C PHE A 14 -15.01 25.17 -9.83
N PRO A 15 -15.46 24.56 -8.71
CA PRO A 15 -14.56 23.91 -7.75
C PRO A 15 -13.78 22.74 -8.35
N LYS A 16 -14.34 22.05 -9.35
CA LYS A 16 -13.65 20.96 -10.06
C LYS A 16 -12.50 21.48 -10.93
N LEU A 17 -12.68 22.65 -11.58
CA LEU A 17 -11.64 23.26 -12.41
C LEU A 17 -10.48 23.76 -11.55
N GLY A 18 -10.76 24.43 -10.43
CA GLY A 18 -9.72 24.86 -9.49
C GLY A 18 -8.90 23.69 -8.95
N LEU A 19 -9.55 22.57 -8.59
CA LEU A 19 -8.86 21.38 -8.12
C LEU A 19 -8.02 20.71 -9.21
N ALA A 20 -8.47 20.73 -10.46
CA ALA A 20 -7.71 20.25 -11.61
C ALA A 20 -6.48 21.12 -11.89
N LEU A 21 -6.60 22.44 -11.77
CA LEU A 21 -5.48 23.39 -11.90
C LEU A 21 -4.44 23.19 -10.80
N ILE A 22 -4.88 22.99 -9.55
CA ILE A 22 -3.97 22.67 -8.43
C ILE A 22 -3.26 21.34 -8.68
N PHE A 23 -3.99 20.32 -9.12
CA PHE A 23 -3.40 19.03 -9.45
C PHE A 23 -2.36 19.16 -10.58
N LEU A 24 -2.70 19.89 -11.65
CA LEU A 24 -1.76 20.17 -12.74
C LEU A 24 -0.53 20.93 -12.25
N GLY A 25 -0.71 21.94 -11.39
CA GLY A 25 0.40 22.69 -10.78
C GLY A 25 1.31 21.79 -9.94
N CYS A 26 0.76 20.82 -9.21
CA CYS A 26 1.56 19.83 -8.49
C CYS A 26 2.39 18.97 -9.45
N VAL A 27 1.81 18.54 -10.58
CA VAL A 27 2.53 17.75 -11.59
C VAL A 27 3.63 18.58 -12.25
N MET A 28 3.34 19.83 -12.62
CA MET A 28 4.34 20.74 -13.21
C MET A 28 5.49 21.01 -12.25
N PHE A 29 5.21 21.17 -10.95
CA PHE A 29 6.25 21.31 -9.93
C PHE A 29 7.25 20.15 -9.91
N GLY A 30 6.77 18.90 -10.03
CA GLY A 30 7.65 17.74 -10.12
C GLY A 30 8.46 17.70 -11.42
N VAL A 31 7.86 18.12 -12.54
CA VAL A 31 8.57 18.27 -13.81
C VAL A 31 9.68 19.33 -13.69
N ASP A 32 9.40 20.46 -13.05
CA ASP A 32 10.37 21.54 -12.85
C ASP A 32 11.57 21.07 -12.02
N ILE A 33 11.35 20.29 -10.96
CA ILE A 33 12.44 19.72 -10.16
C ILE A 33 13.30 18.75 -10.98
N LEU A 34 12.69 17.91 -11.82
CA LEU A 34 13.43 17.01 -12.70
C LEU A 34 14.23 17.76 -13.75
N LEU A 35 13.67 18.81 -14.35
CA LEU A 35 14.37 19.68 -15.30
C LEU A 35 15.54 20.40 -14.62
N LEU A 36 15.36 20.88 -13.38
CA LEU A 36 16.41 21.49 -12.59
C LEU A 36 17.56 20.51 -12.36
N ALA A 37 17.25 19.27 -11.99
CA ALA A 37 18.25 18.22 -11.81
C ALA A 37 19.03 17.94 -13.10
N LEU A 38 18.36 17.95 -14.25
CA LEU A 38 19.01 17.76 -15.55
C LEU A 38 19.92 18.93 -15.94
N ILE A 39 19.51 20.18 -15.67
CA ILE A 39 20.30 21.38 -15.97
C ILE A 39 21.58 21.43 -15.14
N TYR A 40 21.53 21.00 -13.88
CA TYR A 40 22.70 20.99 -12.98
C TYR A 40 23.51 19.69 -13.02
N ASP A 41 23.20 18.78 -13.95
CA ASP A 41 23.86 17.48 -14.10
C ASP A 41 23.93 16.69 -12.77
N LEU A 42 22.84 16.72 -12.00
CA LEU A 42 22.75 15.98 -10.75
C LEU A 42 22.66 14.49 -11.04
N THR A 43 23.64 13.72 -10.57
CA THR A 43 23.64 12.26 -10.71
C THR A 43 22.60 11.62 -9.79
N ALA A 44 21.90 10.62 -10.31
CA ALA A 44 20.81 9.93 -9.62
C ALA A 44 21.30 8.85 -8.65
N GLU A 45 22.20 9.20 -7.73
CA GLU A 45 22.62 8.27 -6.66
C GLU A 45 21.51 8.07 -5.61
N HIS A 46 20.62 9.05 -5.47
CA HIS A 46 19.53 9.06 -4.49
C HIS A 46 18.27 9.66 -5.11
N ALA A 47 17.10 9.33 -4.56
CA ALA A 47 15.81 9.75 -5.11
C ALA A 47 15.25 11.04 -4.47
N TRP A 48 16.10 11.94 -3.94
CA TRP A 48 15.68 13.10 -3.14
C TRP A 48 14.65 14.01 -3.82
N ALA A 49 14.68 14.14 -5.14
CA ALA A 49 13.70 14.89 -5.92
C ALA A 49 12.26 14.41 -5.64
N LEU A 50 12.04 13.09 -5.65
CA LEU A 50 10.72 12.49 -5.38
C LEU A 50 10.27 12.72 -3.93
N MET A 51 11.22 12.81 -2.98
CA MET A 51 10.90 13.13 -1.59
C MET A 51 10.42 14.58 -1.46
N MET A 52 11.09 15.52 -2.13
CA MET A 52 10.71 16.93 -2.14
C MET A 52 9.31 17.11 -2.76
N ASP A 53 9.07 16.46 -3.91
CA ASP A 53 7.76 16.43 -4.57
C ASP A 53 6.67 15.89 -3.65
N ALA A 54 6.92 14.73 -3.06
CA ALA A 54 5.97 14.09 -2.15
C ALA A 54 5.64 14.98 -0.94
N ALA A 55 6.63 15.67 -0.37
CA ALA A 55 6.42 16.58 0.75
C ALA A 55 5.51 17.75 0.37
N VAL A 56 5.75 18.37 -0.79
CA VAL A 56 4.94 19.48 -1.31
C VAL A 56 3.52 19.01 -1.64
N TRP A 57 3.38 17.89 -2.36
CA TRP A 57 2.07 17.34 -2.71
C TRP A 57 1.26 16.95 -1.48
N LEU A 58 1.87 16.34 -0.47
CA LEU A 58 1.19 16.03 0.79
C LEU A 58 0.75 17.31 1.52
N ALA A 59 1.62 18.32 1.62
CA ALA A 59 1.26 19.59 2.24
C ALA A 59 0.04 20.24 1.54
N ILE A 60 0.07 20.31 0.20
CA ILE A 60 -1.03 20.85 -0.60
C ILE A 60 -2.29 20.00 -0.44
N ALA A 61 -2.18 18.67 -0.38
CA ALA A 61 -3.32 17.78 -0.20
C ALA A 61 -4.08 18.06 1.11
N TYR A 62 -3.36 18.33 2.20
CA TYR A 62 -3.96 18.67 3.50
C TYR A 62 -4.54 20.08 3.52
N LEU A 63 -3.88 21.05 2.87
CA LEU A 63 -4.38 22.43 2.75
C LEU A 63 -5.67 22.51 1.94
N VAL A 64 -5.71 21.85 0.79
CA VAL A 64 -6.84 21.89 -0.16
C VAL A 64 -7.91 20.85 0.18
N ARG A 65 -7.63 19.96 1.14
CA ARG A 65 -8.47 18.82 1.52
C ARG A 65 -8.83 17.90 0.33
N SER A 66 -7.90 17.72 -0.60
CA SER A 66 -8.11 16.98 -1.85
C SER A 66 -7.60 15.54 -1.79
N ARG A 67 -8.48 14.58 -2.10
CA ARG A 67 -8.11 13.15 -2.22
C ARG A 67 -7.19 12.86 -3.40
N LEU A 68 -7.34 13.60 -4.52
CA LEU A 68 -6.54 13.37 -5.72
C LEU A 68 -5.08 13.78 -5.50
N VAL A 69 -4.87 14.96 -4.90
CA VAL A 69 -3.52 15.43 -4.56
C VAL A 69 -2.91 14.55 -3.47
N LEU A 70 -3.73 14.02 -2.54
CA LEU A 70 -3.26 13.06 -1.56
C LEU A 70 -2.74 11.77 -2.21
N PHE A 71 -3.46 11.22 -3.20
CA PHE A 71 -2.99 10.05 -3.96
C PHE A 71 -1.68 10.34 -4.69
N LEU A 72 -1.54 11.52 -5.30
CA LEU A 72 -0.29 11.93 -5.94
C LEU A 72 0.87 11.98 -4.93
N GLY A 73 0.67 12.60 -3.77
CA GLY A 73 1.65 12.62 -2.68
C GLY A 73 2.03 11.23 -2.20
N LEU A 74 1.06 10.32 -2.04
CA LEU A 74 1.31 8.94 -1.65
C LEU A 74 2.11 8.17 -2.70
N ILE A 75 1.80 8.34 -3.99
CA ILE A 75 2.59 7.77 -5.09
C ILE A 75 4.03 8.29 -5.04
N GLY A 76 4.22 9.59 -4.78
CA GLY A 76 5.54 10.18 -4.59
C GLY A 76 6.33 9.54 -3.45
N VAL A 77 5.72 9.39 -2.26
CA VAL A 77 6.38 8.73 -1.11
C VAL A 77 6.76 7.28 -1.42
N VAL A 78 5.85 6.52 -2.03
CA VAL A 78 6.11 5.11 -2.37
C VAL A 78 7.20 4.98 -3.43
N SER A 79 7.17 5.84 -4.44
CA SER A 79 8.15 5.85 -5.53
C SER A 79 9.53 6.25 -5.02
N TRP A 80 9.61 7.29 -4.17
CA TRP A 80 10.84 7.67 -3.47
C TRP A 80 11.39 6.50 -2.67
N PHE A 81 10.57 5.91 -1.79
CA PHE A 81 11.01 4.83 -0.93
C PHE A 81 11.54 3.63 -1.73
N GLY A 82 10.86 3.27 -2.82
CA GLY A 82 11.29 2.16 -3.68
C GLY A 82 12.58 2.46 -4.44
N ALA A 83 12.69 3.65 -5.04
CA ALA A 83 13.89 4.06 -5.75
C ALA A 83 15.11 4.15 -4.81
N GLU A 84 14.92 4.71 -3.62
CA GLU A 84 15.96 4.83 -2.60
C GLU A 84 16.45 3.46 -2.13
N VAL A 85 15.54 2.52 -1.86
CA VAL A 85 15.91 1.13 -1.57
C VAL A 85 16.69 0.53 -2.74
N GLY A 86 16.25 0.72 -3.99
CA GLY A 86 16.96 0.23 -5.16
C GLY A 86 18.38 0.75 -5.28
N TYR A 87 18.57 2.06 -5.16
CA TYR A 87 19.88 2.71 -5.25
C TYR A 87 20.82 2.32 -4.10
N LEU A 88 20.31 2.24 -2.86
CA LEU A 88 21.10 1.81 -1.71
C LEU A 88 21.56 0.36 -1.82
N TRP A 89 20.84 -0.46 -2.58
CA TRP A 89 21.25 -1.83 -2.89
C TRP A 89 22.27 -1.92 -4.04
N GLY A 90 22.64 -0.79 -4.65
CA GLY A 90 23.48 -0.73 -5.84
C GLY A 90 22.75 -1.14 -7.13
N GLY A 91 21.42 -1.27 -7.07
CA GLY A 91 20.57 -1.56 -8.22
C GLY A 91 20.03 -0.30 -8.89
N TYR A 92 19.31 -0.48 -9.99
CA TYR A 92 18.54 0.58 -10.64
C TYR A 92 17.22 0.85 -9.87
N TRP A 93 16.51 1.95 -10.14
CA TRP A 93 15.33 2.39 -9.33
C TRP A 93 14.17 1.39 -9.19
N ILE A 94 14.10 0.36 -10.05
CA ILE A 94 13.07 -0.71 -9.98
C ILE A 94 13.54 -1.87 -9.09
N TYR A 95 14.80 -1.90 -8.68
CA TYR A 95 15.36 -2.96 -7.87
C TYR A 95 14.74 -2.97 -6.47
N LEU A 96 13.93 -3.99 -6.19
CA LEU A 96 13.15 -4.07 -4.95
C LEU A 96 13.91 -4.73 -3.78
N GLY A 97 15.08 -5.33 -4.04
CA GLY A 97 15.78 -6.19 -3.09
C GLY A 97 14.83 -7.23 -2.49
N ARG A 98 14.83 -7.41 -1.16
CA ARG A 98 13.74 -8.10 -0.45
C ARG A 98 12.63 -7.08 -0.12
N PRO A 99 11.41 -7.22 -0.69
CA PRO A 99 10.35 -6.22 -0.51
C PRO A 99 9.70 -6.22 0.90
N LEU A 100 10.38 -6.74 1.94
CA LEU A 100 9.95 -6.67 3.34
C LEU A 100 9.77 -5.22 3.84
N HIS A 101 10.63 -4.32 3.36
CA HIS A 101 10.61 -2.90 3.70
C HIS A 101 9.27 -2.23 3.35
N PHE A 102 8.65 -2.65 2.25
CA PHE A 102 7.35 -2.15 1.81
C PHE A 102 6.18 -2.66 2.66
N ILE A 103 6.29 -3.85 3.28
CA ILE A 103 5.31 -4.32 4.27
C ILE A 103 5.29 -3.35 5.46
N GLY A 104 6.48 -2.93 5.92
CA GLY A 104 6.60 -1.94 6.99
C GLY A 104 6.02 -0.58 6.60
N LEU A 105 6.40 -0.03 5.44
CA LEU A 105 5.82 1.22 4.94
C LEU A 105 4.29 1.12 4.82
N GLY A 106 3.77 0.02 4.29
CA GLY A 106 2.35 -0.23 4.16
C GLY A 106 1.63 -0.28 5.51
N ALA A 107 2.23 -0.92 6.51
CA ALA A 107 1.70 -0.94 7.88
C ALA A 107 1.63 0.48 8.48
N CYS A 108 2.65 1.32 8.28
CA CYS A 108 2.62 2.73 8.69
C CYS A 108 1.47 3.50 8.02
N LEU A 109 1.25 3.31 6.71
CA LEU A 109 0.15 3.97 6.00
C LEU A 109 -1.23 3.49 6.49
N VAL A 110 -1.40 2.19 6.75
CA VAL A 110 -2.65 1.67 7.35
C VAL A 110 -2.86 2.22 8.76
N ALA A 111 -1.81 2.36 9.56
CA ALA A 111 -1.91 3.00 10.88
C ALA A 111 -2.35 4.47 10.76
N ILE A 112 -1.76 5.23 9.84
CA ILE A 112 -2.18 6.62 9.54
C ILE A 112 -3.64 6.67 9.08
N ALA A 113 -4.08 5.69 8.27
CA ALA A 113 -5.47 5.56 7.86
C ALA A 113 -6.41 5.35 9.06
N GLY A 114 -6.03 4.50 10.01
CA GLY A 114 -6.77 4.27 11.26
C GLY A 114 -6.91 5.55 12.10
N ILE A 115 -5.84 6.34 12.21
CA ILE A 115 -5.87 7.63 12.93
C ILE A 115 -6.85 8.60 12.27
N HIS A 116 -6.82 8.72 10.93
CA HIS A 116 -7.76 9.57 10.19
C HIS A 116 -9.21 9.09 10.29
N GLY A 117 -9.42 7.77 10.26
CA GLY A 117 -10.73 7.16 10.46
C GLY A 117 -11.31 7.48 11.85
N TRP A 118 -10.46 7.41 12.89
CA TRP A 118 -10.87 7.69 14.26
C TRP A 118 -11.14 9.17 14.52
N ARG A 119 -10.40 10.09 13.89
CA ARG A 119 -10.66 11.55 13.94
C ARG A 119 -11.89 11.99 13.15
N GLY A 120 -12.69 11.06 12.63
CA GLY A 120 -13.87 11.35 11.81
C GLY A 120 -13.56 11.81 10.38
N GLN A 121 -12.28 11.76 9.97
CA GLN A 121 -11.79 12.24 8.67
C GLN A 121 -11.73 11.09 7.65
N ARG A 122 -12.86 10.38 7.49
CA ARG A 122 -12.96 9.15 6.67
C ARG A 122 -12.52 9.34 5.21
N SER A 123 -12.65 10.56 4.67
CA SER A 123 -12.23 10.88 3.29
C SER A 123 -10.71 10.76 3.09
N PHE A 124 -9.91 11.04 4.12
CA PHE A 124 -8.45 10.90 4.10
C PHE A 124 -8.01 9.49 4.45
N ALA A 125 -8.75 8.79 5.32
CA ALA A 125 -8.43 7.42 5.71
C ALA A 125 -8.38 6.45 4.52
N SER A 126 -9.32 6.56 3.58
CA SER A 126 -9.45 5.62 2.46
C SER A 126 -8.21 5.55 1.54
N PRO A 127 -7.64 6.67 1.05
CA PRO A 127 -6.41 6.64 0.25
C PRO A 127 -5.21 6.03 0.97
N TYR A 128 -5.00 6.38 2.25
CA TYR A 128 -3.92 5.80 3.07
C TYR A 128 -4.10 4.29 3.26
N ALA A 129 -5.33 3.83 3.54
CA ALA A 129 -5.64 2.42 3.69
C ALA A 129 -5.43 1.64 2.39
N LEU A 130 -5.88 2.19 1.26
CA LEU A 130 -5.73 1.55 -0.04
C LEU A 130 -4.24 1.36 -0.38
N VAL A 131 -3.45 2.43 -0.35
CA VAL A 131 -2.02 2.36 -0.67
C VAL A 131 -1.28 1.45 0.31
N GLY A 132 -1.59 1.55 1.61
CA GLY A 132 -0.97 0.69 2.62
C GLY A 132 -1.27 -0.81 2.44
N LEU A 133 -2.54 -1.16 2.15
CA LEU A 133 -2.93 -2.54 1.85
C LEU A 133 -2.30 -3.05 0.55
N LEU A 134 -2.25 -2.22 -0.50
CA LEU A 134 -1.56 -2.56 -1.75
C LEU A 134 -0.10 -2.91 -1.49
N LEU A 135 0.61 -2.09 -0.70
CA LEU A 135 2.01 -2.35 -0.35
C LEU A 135 2.18 -3.66 0.41
N ILE A 136 1.38 -3.90 1.46
CA ILE A 136 1.46 -5.13 2.27
C ILE A 136 1.20 -6.37 1.39
N TYR A 137 0.11 -6.36 0.63
CA TYR A 137 -0.30 -7.52 -0.14
C TYR A 137 0.57 -7.76 -1.36
N LEU A 138 0.94 -6.73 -2.11
CA LEU A 138 1.82 -6.88 -3.27
C LEU A 138 3.20 -7.37 -2.86
N SER A 139 3.75 -6.83 -1.77
CA SER A 139 5.07 -7.24 -1.28
C SER A 139 5.05 -8.70 -0.81
N THR A 140 3.99 -9.09 -0.10
CA THR A 140 3.82 -10.47 0.35
C THR A 140 3.59 -11.41 -0.84
N LEU A 141 2.82 -10.99 -1.85
CA LEU A 141 2.60 -11.76 -3.07
C LEU A 141 3.92 -12.01 -3.79
N ILE A 142 4.76 -10.98 -3.98
CA ILE A 142 6.08 -11.13 -4.61
C ILE A 142 6.95 -12.13 -3.81
N LEU A 143 6.94 -12.03 -2.48
CA LEU A 143 7.67 -12.96 -1.61
C LEU A 143 7.12 -14.39 -1.61
N SER A 144 5.87 -14.59 -2.03
CA SER A 144 5.25 -15.91 -2.13
C SER A 144 5.59 -16.68 -3.41
N ILE A 145 6.14 -16.00 -4.43
CA ILE A 145 6.43 -16.60 -5.74
C ILE A 145 7.71 -17.44 -5.70
N PHE A 146 7.62 -18.71 -6.13
CA PHE A 146 8.74 -19.65 -6.05
C PHE A 146 9.96 -19.17 -6.87
N ASP A 147 9.74 -18.75 -8.12
CA ASP A 147 10.84 -18.36 -9.01
C ASP A 147 11.53 -17.06 -8.56
N VAL A 148 10.77 -16.12 -8.01
CA VAL A 148 11.31 -14.90 -7.42
C VAL A 148 12.17 -15.22 -6.19
N GLN A 149 11.73 -16.15 -5.34
CA GLN A 149 12.51 -16.62 -4.19
C GLN A 149 13.81 -17.33 -4.59
N LYS A 150 13.83 -18.06 -5.72
CA LYS A 150 15.08 -18.63 -6.26
C LYS A 150 16.08 -17.53 -6.61
N GLY A 151 15.62 -16.45 -7.26
CA GLY A 151 16.44 -15.27 -7.54
C GLY A 151 17.07 -14.67 -6.27
N PHE A 152 16.29 -14.49 -5.21
CA PHE A 152 16.80 -13.96 -3.94
C PHE A 152 17.81 -14.87 -3.22
N ARG A 153 17.82 -16.17 -3.50
CA ARG A 153 18.77 -17.13 -2.92
C ARG A 153 20.12 -17.17 -3.66
N ALA A 154 20.15 -16.75 -4.93
CA ALA A 154 21.33 -16.85 -5.78
C ALA A 154 22.37 -15.74 -5.55
N GLU A 155 21.95 -14.59 -5.00
CA GLU A 155 22.85 -13.48 -4.68
C GLU A 155 23.34 -13.55 -3.22
N THR A 156 24.59 -13.15 -2.96
CA THR A 156 25.19 -13.04 -1.62
C THR A 156 25.11 -11.59 -1.12
N TRP A 157 24.52 -11.39 0.06
CA TRP A 157 23.89 -10.13 0.49
C TRP A 157 24.82 -9.25 1.33
N THR A 158 25.22 -8.08 0.81
CA THR A 158 25.81 -6.99 1.62
C THR A 158 24.99 -5.72 1.43
N ALA A 159 23.89 -5.59 2.17
CA ALA A 159 23.12 -4.35 2.19
C ALA A 159 23.76 -3.35 3.16
N PRO A 160 23.94 -2.07 2.78
CA PRO A 160 24.46 -1.04 3.67
C PRO A 160 23.50 -0.78 4.84
N LEU A 161 24.03 -0.21 5.93
CA LEU A 161 23.28 0.09 7.15
C LEU A 161 21.99 0.89 6.88
N ALA A 162 21.99 1.78 5.89
CA ALA A 162 20.84 2.60 5.51
C ALA A 162 19.61 1.76 5.14
N VAL A 163 19.78 0.66 4.41
CA VAL A 163 18.68 -0.26 4.06
C VAL A 163 18.08 -0.87 5.32
N TRP A 164 18.94 -1.32 6.25
CA TRP A 164 18.49 -1.89 7.51
C TRP A 164 17.74 -0.88 8.37
N LEU A 165 18.17 0.39 8.36
CA LEU A 165 17.43 1.48 9.01
C LEU A 165 16.06 1.70 8.36
N MET A 166 15.94 1.64 7.03
CA MET A 166 14.65 1.73 6.34
C MET A 166 13.75 0.52 6.62
N LEU A 167 14.32 -0.65 6.94
CA LEU A 167 13.56 -1.81 7.39
C LEU A 167 13.03 -1.62 8.80
N ILE A 168 13.89 -1.13 9.71
CA ILE A 168 13.61 -0.99 11.14
C ILE A 168 12.73 0.24 11.42
N GLY A 169 12.85 1.31 10.63
CA GLY A 169 12.12 2.57 10.78
C GLY A 169 10.61 2.38 10.95
N PRO A 170 9.94 1.60 10.09
CA PRO A 170 8.54 1.23 10.28
C PRO A 170 8.22 0.53 11.62
N TYR A 171 9.11 -0.33 12.13
CA TYR A 171 8.92 -0.99 13.44
C TYR A 171 9.00 0.04 14.57
N LEU A 172 9.96 0.98 14.49
CA LEU A 172 10.08 2.06 15.45
C LEU A 172 8.88 3.01 15.39
N PHE A 173 8.35 3.29 14.20
CA PHE A 173 7.15 4.09 14.03
C PHE A 173 5.91 3.40 14.63
N ALA A 174 5.74 2.10 14.38
CA ALA A 174 4.66 1.32 14.98
C ALA A 174 4.77 1.27 16.51
N LEU A 175 5.99 1.12 17.05
CA LEU A 175 6.25 1.14 18.49
C LEU A 175 6.00 2.53 19.10
N ALA A 176 6.44 3.60 18.44
CA ALA A 176 6.15 4.97 18.84
C ALA A 176 4.65 5.28 18.81
N ALA A 177 3.92 4.75 17.83
CA ALA A 177 2.46 4.85 17.76
C ALA A 177 1.78 4.14 18.95
N LEU A 178 2.23 2.94 19.32
CA LEU A 178 1.75 2.23 20.51
C LEU A 178 2.03 3.01 21.79
N VAL A 179 3.26 3.50 21.96
CA VAL A 179 3.64 4.31 23.13
C VAL A 179 2.81 5.59 23.19
N PHE A 180 2.58 6.26 22.06
CA PHE A 180 1.76 7.47 22.01
C PHE A 180 0.30 7.21 22.38
N ILE A 181 -0.29 6.11 21.90
CA ILE A 181 -1.64 5.68 22.28
C ILE A 181 -1.69 5.37 23.78
N HIS A 182 -0.69 4.68 24.32
CA HIS A 182 -0.65 4.29 25.74
C HIS A 182 -0.43 5.49 26.68
N VAL A 183 0.50 6.39 26.35
CA VAL A 183 0.88 7.55 27.19
C VAL A 183 -0.17 8.64 27.14
N ARG A 184 -0.71 8.96 25.96
CA ARG A 184 -1.68 10.06 25.82
C ARG A 184 -3.10 9.66 26.18
N TRP A 185 -3.37 8.37 26.32
CA TRP A 185 -4.69 7.82 26.53
C TRP A 185 -4.67 6.81 27.68
N GLN A 186 -4.38 7.30 28.90
CA GLN A 186 -4.31 6.53 30.16
C GLN A 186 -5.57 5.71 30.53
N ARG A 187 -6.64 5.77 29.72
CA ARG A 187 -7.85 4.95 29.86
C ARG A 187 -8.07 3.95 28.72
N THR A 188 -7.13 3.80 27.79
CA THR A 188 -7.22 2.75 26.77
C THR A 188 -6.77 1.42 27.34
N ARG A 189 -7.65 0.42 27.34
CA ARG A 189 -7.24 -0.96 27.61
C ARG A 189 -6.59 -1.49 26.33
N MET A 190 -5.63 -2.41 26.46
CA MET A 190 -5.01 -3.12 25.32
C MET A 190 -6.02 -3.82 24.38
N SER A 191 -7.29 -3.91 24.78
CA SER A 191 -8.41 -4.44 24.00
C SER A 191 -9.12 -3.42 23.10
N ASP A 192 -8.74 -2.13 23.12
CA ASP A 192 -9.43 -1.13 22.31
C ASP A 192 -9.09 -1.29 20.82
N PRO A 193 -10.05 -1.05 19.90
CA PRO A 193 -9.87 -1.26 18.46
C PRO A 193 -8.58 -0.65 17.86
N PRO A 194 -8.16 0.59 18.18
CA PRO A 194 -6.94 1.14 17.60
C PRO A 194 -5.67 0.47 18.14
N ALA A 195 -5.62 0.05 19.41
CA ALA A 195 -4.47 -0.67 19.96
C ALA A 195 -4.34 -2.07 19.34
N LEU A 196 -5.47 -2.76 19.15
CA LEU A 196 -5.51 -4.07 18.48
C LEU A 196 -5.04 -3.99 17.03
N VAL A 197 -5.41 -2.94 16.29
CA VAL A 197 -4.94 -2.75 14.90
C VAL A 197 -3.43 -2.52 14.86
N VAL A 198 -2.88 -1.68 15.74
CA VAL A 198 -1.43 -1.44 15.74
C VAL A 198 -0.66 -2.69 16.22
N LEU A 199 -1.17 -3.42 17.21
CA LEU A 199 -0.61 -4.71 17.64
C LEU A 199 -0.65 -5.75 16.51
N PHE A 200 -1.76 -5.82 15.77
CA PHE A 200 -1.89 -6.70 14.62
C PHE A 200 -0.90 -6.34 13.51
N LEU A 201 -0.76 -5.06 13.18
CA LEU A 201 0.21 -4.59 12.17
C LEU A 201 1.65 -4.89 12.61
N LEU A 202 1.98 -4.69 13.89
CA LEU A 202 3.29 -5.00 14.43
C LEU A 202 3.57 -6.52 14.44
N ALA A 203 2.58 -7.34 14.80
CA ALA A 203 2.68 -8.79 14.72
C ALA A 203 2.86 -9.27 13.28
N LEU A 204 2.13 -8.67 12.31
CA LEU A 204 2.29 -8.90 10.87
C LEU A 204 3.73 -8.63 10.44
N MET A 205 4.28 -7.48 10.84
CA MET A 205 5.65 -7.10 10.48
C MET A 205 6.67 -8.07 11.09
N LEU A 206 6.55 -8.37 12.39
CA LEU A 206 7.44 -9.33 13.05
C LEU A 206 7.36 -10.72 12.42
N LEU A 207 6.15 -11.22 12.13
CA LEU A 207 5.95 -12.52 11.50
C LEU A 207 6.58 -12.57 10.11
N SER A 208 6.39 -11.52 9.30
CA SER A 208 7.00 -11.43 7.97
C SER A 208 8.54 -11.42 8.03
N SER A 209 9.12 -10.78 9.05
CA SER A 209 10.56 -10.83 9.31
C SER A 209 11.02 -12.21 9.74
N VAL A 210 10.37 -12.85 10.70
CA VAL A 210 10.74 -14.20 11.14
C VAL A 210 10.70 -15.19 9.97
N ILE A 211 9.66 -15.13 9.14
CA ILE A 211 9.55 -15.96 7.93
C ILE A 211 10.70 -15.66 6.96
N ALA A 212 11.04 -14.40 6.74
CA ALA A 212 12.14 -14.02 5.85
C ALA A 212 13.49 -14.60 6.27
N TRP A 213 13.72 -14.81 7.56
CA TRP A 213 14.97 -15.37 8.10
C TRP A 213 14.93 -16.90 8.27
N THR A 214 13.77 -17.53 8.10
CA THR A 214 13.64 -18.99 8.24
C THR A 214 14.37 -19.72 7.10
N PRO A 215 15.30 -20.66 7.38
CA PRO A 215 15.96 -21.42 6.32
C PRO A 215 14.97 -22.37 5.60
N GLY A 216 15.17 -22.60 4.30
CA GLY A 216 14.34 -23.52 3.50
C GLY A 216 13.19 -22.84 2.74
N HIS A 217 12.02 -23.50 2.70
CA HIS A 217 10.85 -23.17 1.87
C HIS A 217 10.00 -21.99 2.40
N ARG A 218 10.60 -20.79 2.47
CA ARG A 218 9.96 -19.55 2.97
C ARG A 218 8.73 -19.13 2.17
N GLU A 219 8.74 -19.41 0.87
CA GLU A 219 7.64 -19.16 -0.04
C GLU A 219 6.32 -19.72 0.49
N PHE A 220 6.32 -20.93 1.05
CA PHE A 220 5.13 -21.56 1.63
C PHE A 220 4.53 -20.73 2.76
N TRP A 221 5.39 -20.23 3.66
CA TRP A 221 4.97 -19.38 4.75
C TRP A 221 4.42 -18.04 4.28
N PHE A 222 4.98 -17.45 3.21
CA PHE A 222 4.43 -16.24 2.60
C PHE A 222 3.08 -16.47 1.90
N ILE A 223 2.86 -17.65 1.29
CA ILE A 223 1.54 -18.03 0.75
C ILE A 223 0.49 -18.10 1.86
N LEU A 224 0.82 -18.77 2.97
CA LEU A 224 -0.07 -18.87 4.13
C LEU A 224 -0.35 -17.50 4.74
N LEU A 225 0.69 -16.69 4.89
CA LEU A 225 0.59 -15.34 5.44
C LEU A 225 -0.29 -14.44 4.55
N LEU A 226 -0.12 -14.47 3.23
CA LEU A 226 -0.99 -13.74 2.31
C LEU A 226 -2.44 -14.21 2.40
N THR A 227 -2.66 -15.53 2.47
CA THR A 227 -3.98 -16.12 2.61
C THR A 227 -4.66 -15.68 3.90
N LEU A 228 -3.94 -15.72 5.02
CA LEU A 228 -4.43 -15.30 6.33
C LEU A 228 -4.78 -13.81 6.33
N PHE A 229 -3.90 -12.94 5.80
CA PHE A 229 -4.14 -11.50 5.81
C PHE A 229 -5.17 -11.03 4.81
N ALA A 230 -5.29 -11.69 3.66
CA ALA A 230 -6.39 -11.42 2.75
C ALA A 230 -7.72 -11.88 3.37
N SER A 231 -7.77 -13.06 4.01
CA SER A 231 -8.98 -13.53 4.71
C SER A 231 -9.37 -12.61 5.88
N ALA A 232 -8.40 -12.22 6.71
CA ALA A 232 -8.60 -11.26 7.79
C ALA A 232 -9.05 -9.90 7.24
N GLY A 233 -8.47 -9.42 6.14
CA GLY A 233 -8.87 -8.18 5.50
C GLY A 233 -10.29 -8.22 4.91
N ILE A 234 -10.74 -9.37 4.39
CA ILE A 234 -12.14 -9.58 3.99
C ILE A 234 -13.06 -9.48 5.22
N TYR A 235 -12.72 -10.18 6.31
CA TYR A 235 -13.49 -10.13 7.56
C TYR A 235 -13.56 -8.71 8.13
N LEU A 236 -12.43 -8.01 8.22
CA LEU A 236 -12.35 -6.63 8.69
C LEU A 236 -13.09 -5.67 7.74
N GLY A 237 -13.05 -5.92 6.43
CA GLY A 237 -13.82 -5.17 5.44
C GLY A 237 -15.33 -5.29 5.65
N ILE A 238 -15.81 -6.46 6.08
CA ILE A 238 -17.21 -6.68 6.44
C ILE A 238 -17.51 -6.04 7.81
N ALA A 239 -16.69 -6.32 8.82
CA ALA A 239 -16.90 -5.86 10.20
C ALA A 239 -16.82 -4.33 10.35
N TRP A 240 -16.00 -3.65 9.54
CA TRP A 240 -15.86 -2.19 9.54
C TRP A 240 -16.61 -1.51 8.39
N GLU A 241 -17.42 -2.26 7.63
CA GLU A 241 -18.17 -1.75 6.47
C GLU A 241 -17.28 -0.98 5.47
N SER A 242 -16.03 -1.41 5.34
CA SER A 242 -15.00 -0.74 4.57
C SER A 242 -14.81 -1.42 3.22
N SER A 243 -15.33 -0.78 2.17
CA SER A 243 -15.17 -1.24 0.79
C SER A 243 -13.71 -1.31 0.36
N VAL A 244 -12.83 -0.46 0.89
CA VAL A 244 -11.39 -0.49 0.59
C VAL A 244 -10.75 -1.78 1.08
N PHE A 245 -10.98 -2.15 2.35
CA PHE A 245 -10.46 -3.39 2.91
C PHE A 245 -11.04 -4.59 2.16
N LEU A 246 -12.38 -4.65 2.04
CA LEU A 246 -13.05 -5.76 1.37
C LEU A 246 -12.55 -5.97 -0.07
N ASN A 247 -12.55 -4.92 -0.89
CA ASN A 247 -12.22 -5.03 -2.31
C ASN A 247 -10.74 -5.39 -2.50
N THR A 248 -9.85 -4.72 -1.78
CA THR A 248 -8.40 -4.95 -1.93
C THR A 248 -8.06 -6.38 -1.48
N SER A 249 -8.61 -6.84 -0.36
CA SER A 249 -8.35 -8.19 0.15
C SER A 249 -8.93 -9.28 -0.74
N ILE A 250 -10.13 -9.10 -1.31
CA ILE A 250 -10.69 -10.05 -2.29
C ILE A 250 -9.79 -10.18 -3.51
N VAL A 251 -9.31 -9.06 -4.05
CA VAL A 251 -8.43 -9.06 -5.23
C VAL A 251 -7.15 -9.82 -4.93
N PHE A 252 -6.47 -9.54 -3.81
CA PHE A 252 -5.23 -10.22 -3.48
C PHE A 252 -5.42 -11.68 -3.04
N PHE A 253 -6.57 -12.03 -2.46
CA PHE A 253 -6.94 -13.43 -2.23
C PHE A 253 -7.05 -14.19 -3.56
N ALA A 254 -7.79 -13.62 -4.52
CA ALA A 254 -7.96 -14.21 -5.85
C ALA A 254 -6.63 -14.29 -6.61
N LEU A 255 -5.81 -13.24 -6.56
CA LEU A 255 -4.47 -13.24 -7.15
C LEU A 255 -3.59 -14.32 -6.54
N ASN A 256 -3.59 -14.48 -5.20
CA ASN A 256 -2.80 -15.53 -4.56
C ASN A 256 -3.18 -16.92 -5.09
N VAL A 257 -4.48 -17.23 -5.12
CA VAL A 257 -4.99 -18.51 -5.67
C VAL A 257 -4.60 -18.68 -7.14
N TYR A 258 -4.75 -17.63 -7.96
CA TYR A 258 -4.40 -17.69 -9.38
C TYR A 258 -2.89 -17.87 -9.61
N THR A 259 -2.04 -17.20 -8.83
CA THR A 259 -0.59 -17.38 -8.90
C THR A 259 -0.21 -18.83 -8.55
N ARG A 260 -0.85 -19.43 -7.54
CA ARG A 260 -0.61 -20.86 -7.22
C ARG A 260 -1.04 -21.76 -8.37
N PHE A 261 -2.20 -21.49 -8.98
CA PHE A 261 -2.63 -22.23 -10.17
C PHE A 261 -1.59 -22.13 -11.30
N TYR A 262 -1.03 -20.94 -11.54
CA TYR A 262 0.03 -20.79 -12.53
C TYR A 262 1.26 -21.64 -12.18
N GLU A 263 1.84 -21.50 -10.99
CA GLU A 263 3.09 -22.17 -10.65
C GLU A 263 3.00 -23.70 -10.63
N TYR A 264 1.87 -24.26 -10.20
CA TYR A 264 1.71 -25.72 -10.16
C TYR A 264 1.32 -26.33 -11.50
N PHE A 265 0.53 -25.61 -12.31
CA PHE A 265 -0.07 -26.18 -13.51
C PHE A 265 0.55 -25.72 -14.82
N TRP A 266 1.38 -24.67 -14.82
CA TRP A 266 1.99 -24.15 -16.06
C TRP A 266 2.75 -25.23 -16.82
N ASP A 267 3.59 -26.01 -16.14
CA ASP A 267 4.38 -27.08 -16.75
C ASP A 267 3.69 -28.45 -16.72
N ALA A 268 2.67 -28.62 -15.88
CA ALA A 268 1.97 -29.89 -15.70
C ALA A 268 0.87 -30.16 -16.75
N MET A 269 0.46 -29.16 -17.54
CA MET A 269 -0.59 -29.32 -18.56
C MET A 269 -0.31 -28.57 -19.87
N PRO A 270 -0.95 -28.98 -20.99
CA PRO A 270 -0.88 -28.24 -22.25
C PRO A 270 -1.36 -26.80 -22.10
N LYS A 271 -0.68 -25.84 -22.76
CA LYS A 271 -0.97 -24.41 -22.62
C LYS A 271 -2.40 -24.04 -23.01
N SER A 272 -2.98 -24.73 -24.00
CA SER A 272 -4.39 -24.55 -24.37
C SER A 272 -5.34 -24.92 -23.22
N LEU A 273 -5.14 -26.08 -22.60
CA LEU A 273 -5.91 -26.54 -21.45
C LEU A 273 -5.76 -25.57 -20.27
N PHE A 274 -4.53 -25.10 -20.02
CA PHE A 274 -4.21 -24.12 -18.99
C PHE A 274 -5.06 -22.85 -19.12
N PHE A 275 -5.10 -22.26 -20.32
CA PHE A 275 -5.86 -21.03 -20.54
C PHE A 275 -7.38 -21.27 -20.53
N ILE A 276 -7.86 -22.42 -21.00
CA ILE A 276 -9.29 -22.77 -20.94
C ILE A 276 -9.74 -22.91 -19.48
N ILE A 277 -9.04 -23.71 -18.70
CA ILE A 277 -9.39 -23.96 -17.28
C ILE A 277 -9.21 -22.68 -16.46
N GLY A 278 -8.07 -22.00 -16.63
CA GLY A 278 -7.78 -20.75 -15.93
C GLY A 278 -8.78 -19.66 -16.26
N GLY A 279 -9.09 -19.47 -17.54
CA GLY A 279 -10.07 -18.50 -18.02
C GLY A 279 -11.48 -18.80 -17.51
N ALA A 280 -11.95 -20.05 -17.63
CA ALA A 280 -13.26 -20.47 -17.13
C ALA A 280 -13.38 -20.25 -15.61
N THR A 281 -12.33 -20.59 -14.86
CA THR A 281 -12.28 -20.41 -13.40
C THR A 281 -12.32 -18.93 -13.02
N LEU A 282 -11.57 -18.07 -13.72
CA LEU A 282 -11.58 -16.63 -13.49
C LEU A 282 -12.94 -16.00 -13.80
N ILE A 283 -13.61 -16.41 -14.88
CA ILE A 283 -14.93 -15.91 -15.23
C ILE A 283 -15.97 -16.36 -14.19
N ALA A 284 -16.04 -17.67 -13.90
CA ALA A 284 -16.99 -18.21 -12.95
C ALA A 284 -16.77 -17.65 -11.53
N GLY A 285 -15.52 -17.65 -11.07
CA GLY A 285 -15.11 -17.09 -9.79
C GLY A 285 -15.39 -15.58 -9.71
N GLY A 286 -15.04 -14.82 -10.75
CA GLY A 286 -15.28 -13.37 -10.81
C GLY A 286 -16.77 -13.04 -10.72
N ILE A 287 -17.63 -13.75 -11.45
CA ILE A 287 -19.09 -13.56 -11.38
C ILE A 287 -19.61 -13.90 -9.97
N TRP A 288 -19.15 -14.99 -9.37
CA TRP A 288 -19.58 -15.39 -8.04
C TRP A 288 -19.16 -14.37 -6.97
N VAL A 289 -17.89 -13.97 -6.98
CA VAL A 289 -17.33 -12.95 -6.08
C VAL A 289 -18.05 -11.62 -6.25
N GLU A 290 -18.32 -11.17 -7.48
CA GLU A 290 -19.04 -9.93 -7.76
C GLU A 290 -20.45 -9.95 -7.14
N ARG A 291 -21.17 -11.07 -7.28
CA ARG A 291 -22.51 -11.23 -6.71
C ARG A 291 -22.50 -11.12 -5.19
N VAL A 292 -21.55 -11.79 -4.52
CA VAL A 292 -21.39 -11.74 -3.06
C VAL A 292 -21.02 -10.32 -2.63
N ARG A 293 -20.05 -9.70 -3.31
CA ARG A 293 -19.59 -8.34 -3.00
C ARG A 293 -20.72 -7.32 -3.13
N ARG A 294 -21.53 -7.38 -4.20
CA ARG A 294 -22.65 -6.44 -4.38
C ARG A 294 -23.66 -6.53 -3.25
N ARG A 295 -23.99 -7.75 -2.78
CA ARG A 295 -24.89 -7.94 -1.64
C ARG A 295 -24.33 -7.32 -0.36
N LEU A 296 -23.05 -7.57 -0.06
CA LEU A 296 -22.39 -7.02 1.13
C LEU A 296 -22.29 -5.49 1.09
N VAL A 297 -21.90 -4.92 -0.06
CA VAL A 297 -21.79 -3.47 -0.23
C VAL A 297 -23.16 -2.78 -0.18
N GLN A 298 -24.22 -3.43 -0.68
CA GLN A 298 -25.59 -2.93 -0.54
C GLN A 298 -26.06 -2.94 0.92
N GLN A 299 -25.69 -3.95 1.71
CA GLN A 299 -25.99 -3.98 3.14
C GLN A 299 -25.35 -2.81 3.89
N PHE A 300 -24.09 -2.46 3.57
CA PHE A 300 -23.43 -1.29 4.15
C PHE A 300 -24.19 0.02 3.86
N ALA A 301 -24.83 0.14 2.69
CA ALA A 301 -25.62 1.32 2.33
C ALA A 301 -27.03 1.32 2.95
N GLY A 302 -27.57 0.14 3.27
CA GLY A 302 -28.91 -0.02 3.84
C GLY A 302 -28.98 0.09 5.37
N GLY A 303 -27.85 -0.09 6.08
CA GLY A 303 -27.76 0.04 7.55
C GLY A 303 -27.68 1.48 8.07
N THR A 304 -27.60 2.48 7.19
CA THR A 304 -27.58 3.91 7.52
C THR A 304 -28.95 4.59 7.41
N ALA A 305 -30.04 3.82 7.40
CA ALA A 305 -31.42 4.32 7.43
C ALA A 305 -32.05 4.14 8.82
#